data_AF-A0A968VQX2-F1
#
_entry.id   AF-A0A968VQX2-F1
#
_cell.length_a   1.000
_cell.length_b   1.000
_cell.length_c   1.000
_cell.angle_alpha   90.00
_cell.angle_beta   90.00
_cell.angle_gamma   90.00
#
_symmetry.space_group_name_H-M   'P 1'
#
loop_
_entity.id
_entity.type
_entity.pdbx_description
1 polymer ?
#
loop_
_entity_poly.entity_id
_entity_poly.type
_entity_poly.pdbx_seq_one_letter_code
_entity_poly.pdbx_strand_id
1 'polypeptide(L)'
;MATQTIIWTALPNGISGTGANRVLKLSVFVSPRLKAAASEGDRLSLFADLLDWPARLQGASFKLQFTNGPTVDATFDKSKLDSALWKALFTPESFVRPFVFDNFQGRTLISYPAKLLHQSVKQSYQTTVTRDPEGWSVIDEGGVRGLDAWAVEWNAAAEAAALANLGKPNPTGTELTARALLFHRRPAEPSVQLPADPKDHERTLDVHEAFTALSSYPELMRRLGLVIDLTVPASAVPLSVPAAVPPTTSHVALLPTVPPAPGGTLTRVNRSPRTACVVSANGFIARPIGADFADGLLLLNDVNYDLVPVDIDGAALKLVNTVSSLNRPTELTTFGEGPPVLRSAGITLARTNEASRTTAAFGRAQANNTAVEAGQDVQLFADDLVTGLRIDVFDETKKAWRSLNQRVGTYRFERANLTPDDHRRRLCGAGAERGGGGPQRRR
;
A
#
# COMPACT_ATOMS: atom_id res chain seq x y z
N MET A 1 -30.27 12.13 -9.61
CA MET A 1 -30.30 12.35 -8.15
C MET A 1 -28.95 11.95 -7.63
N ALA A 2 -28.23 12.92 -7.09
CA ALA A 2 -26.95 12.69 -6.45
C ALA A 2 -27.10 11.62 -5.36
N THR A 3 -26.09 10.76 -5.24
CA THR A 3 -26.08 9.64 -4.29
C THR A 3 -24.80 9.67 -3.47
N GLN A 4 -24.94 9.35 -2.20
CA GLN A 4 -23.86 9.34 -1.23
C GLN A 4 -23.85 7.98 -0.55
N THR A 5 -22.78 7.23 -0.76
CA THR A 5 -22.53 5.98 -0.06
C THR A 5 -21.34 6.15 0.87
N ILE A 6 -21.48 5.80 2.15
CA ILE A 6 -20.36 5.76 3.09
C ILE A 6 -20.06 4.30 3.40
N ILE A 7 -18.84 3.87 3.08
CA ILE A 7 -18.33 2.54 3.44
C ILE A 7 -17.58 2.66 4.77
N TRP A 8 -17.93 1.78 5.71
CA TRP A 8 -17.37 1.74 7.05
C TRP A 8 -16.60 0.43 7.26
N THR A 9 -15.31 0.46 7.03
CA THR A 9 -14.47 -0.75 7.11
C THR A 9 -13.88 -0.87 8.51
N ALA A 10 -14.27 -1.90 9.24
CA ALA A 10 -13.75 -2.17 10.58
C ALA A 10 -12.37 -2.86 10.51
N LEU A 11 -11.36 -2.27 11.14
CA LEU A 11 -9.97 -2.77 11.18
C LEU A 11 -9.60 -3.15 12.62
N PRO A 12 -9.57 -4.45 12.98
CA PRO A 12 -9.07 -4.89 14.29
C PRO A 12 -7.67 -4.33 14.58
N ASN A 13 -7.46 -3.77 15.78
CA ASN A 13 -6.26 -3.03 16.15
C ASN A 13 -5.71 -3.44 17.53
N GLY A 14 -5.85 -4.72 17.86
CA GLY A 14 -5.32 -5.31 19.08
C GLY A 14 -6.14 -5.03 20.33
N ILE A 15 -5.48 -5.13 21.47
CA ILE A 15 -6.08 -5.02 22.80
C ILE A 15 -5.28 -4.04 23.66
N SER A 16 -5.92 -3.46 24.68
CA SER A 16 -5.23 -2.65 25.70
C SER A 16 -5.91 -2.76 27.07
N GLY A 17 -5.20 -2.37 28.12
CA GLY A 17 -5.68 -2.47 29.50
C GLY A 17 -5.55 -3.89 30.06
N THR A 18 -5.90 -4.05 31.34
CA THR A 18 -5.80 -5.32 32.07
C THR A 18 -7.06 -5.53 32.92
N GLY A 19 -7.33 -6.79 33.29
CA GLY A 19 -8.47 -7.15 34.13
C GLY A 19 -9.81 -6.64 33.58
N ALA A 20 -10.59 -5.97 34.42
CA ALA A 20 -11.88 -5.40 34.06
C ALA A 20 -11.80 -4.22 33.07
N ASN A 21 -10.66 -3.52 33.00
CA ASN A 21 -10.44 -2.38 32.10
C ASN A 21 -9.89 -2.82 30.73
N ARG A 22 -9.86 -4.12 30.47
CA ARG A 22 -9.37 -4.67 29.21
C ARG A 22 -10.38 -4.37 28.09
N VAL A 23 -9.88 -3.76 27.01
CA VAL A 23 -10.69 -3.40 25.84
C VAL A 23 -10.09 -3.98 24.56
N LEU A 24 -10.96 -4.35 23.62
CA LEU A 24 -10.59 -4.57 22.23
C LEU A 24 -10.56 -3.22 21.51
N LYS A 25 -9.55 -3.00 20.69
CA LYS A 25 -9.37 -1.78 19.90
C LYS A 25 -9.64 -2.08 18.44
N LEU A 26 -10.27 -1.14 17.75
CA LEU A 26 -10.31 -1.15 16.29
C LEU A 26 -10.22 0.27 15.76
N SER A 27 -9.82 0.38 14.50
CA SER A 27 -9.92 1.60 13.73
C SER A 27 -10.94 1.37 12.63
N VAL A 28 -11.84 2.32 12.39
CA VAL A 28 -12.78 2.29 11.29
C VAL A 28 -12.26 3.20 10.20
N PHE A 29 -12.03 2.68 9.00
CA PHE A 29 -11.74 3.48 7.82
C PHE A 29 -13.05 3.86 7.13
N VAL A 30 -13.27 5.17 6.97
CA VAL A 30 -14.48 5.73 6.36
C VAL A 30 -14.17 6.11 4.92
N SER A 31 -14.88 5.52 3.97
CA SER A 31 -14.71 5.80 2.54
C SER A 31 -16.00 6.32 1.91
N PRO A 32 -16.17 7.66 1.82
CA PRO A 32 -17.28 8.25 1.09
C PRO A 32 -17.14 7.99 -0.42
N ARG A 33 -18.26 7.68 -1.08
CA ARG A 33 -18.42 7.61 -2.53
C ARG A 33 -19.54 8.56 -2.93
N LEU A 34 -19.18 9.59 -3.68
CA LEU A 34 -20.07 10.66 -4.11
C LEU A 34 -20.30 10.52 -5.61
N LYS A 35 -21.57 10.42 -6.02
CA LYS A 35 -21.95 10.36 -7.44
C LYS A 35 -23.04 11.39 -7.69
N ALA A 36 -22.89 12.21 -8.72
CA ALA A 36 -23.91 13.13 -9.20
C ALA A 36 -23.94 13.10 -10.73
N ALA A 37 -25.11 13.24 -11.34
CA ALA A 37 -25.19 13.41 -12.79
C ALA A 37 -24.70 14.80 -13.18
N ALA A 38 -24.19 14.95 -14.41
CA ALA A 38 -23.67 16.24 -14.89
C ALA A 38 -24.70 17.39 -14.79
N SER A 39 -25.99 17.09 -14.96
CA SER A 39 -27.09 18.06 -14.82
C SER A 39 -27.32 18.56 -13.39
N GLU A 40 -26.80 17.86 -12.39
CA GLU A 40 -26.96 18.19 -10.96
C GLU A 40 -25.81 19.05 -10.44
N GLY A 41 -24.67 19.03 -11.13
CA GLY A 41 -23.44 19.72 -10.74
C GLY A 41 -22.36 18.76 -10.22
N ASP A 42 -21.23 19.34 -9.84
CA ASP A 42 -19.99 18.63 -9.50
C ASP A 42 -19.32 19.23 -8.27
N ARG A 43 -20.11 19.73 -7.33
CA ARG A 43 -19.64 20.46 -6.15
C ARG A 43 -20.03 19.75 -4.86
N LEU A 44 -19.21 19.94 -3.82
CA LEU A 44 -19.44 19.33 -2.51
C LEU A 44 -20.73 19.83 -1.84
N SER A 45 -21.22 21.02 -2.22
CA SER A 45 -22.53 21.56 -1.80
C SER A 45 -23.71 20.62 -2.04
N LEU A 46 -23.62 19.68 -2.98
CA LEU A 46 -24.62 18.65 -3.22
C LEU A 46 -24.71 17.60 -2.10
N PHE A 47 -23.67 17.48 -1.27
CA PHE A 47 -23.49 16.42 -0.27
C PHE A 47 -23.44 17.02 1.15
N ALA A 48 -24.60 17.42 1.67
CA ALA A 48 -24.73 18.18 2.92
C ALA A 48 -24.04 17.53 4.15
N ASP A 49 -23.97 16.19 4.22
CA ASP A 49 -23.27 15.49 5.30
C ASP A 49 -21.76 15.80 5.32
N LEU A 50 -21.16 16.01 4.15
CA LEU A 50 -19.73 16.23 3.97
C LEU A 50 -19.34 17.71 3.94
N LEU A 51 -20.28 18.64 4.12
CA LEU A 51 -19.93 20.05 4.34
C LEU A 51 -19.30 20.28 5.72
N ASP A 52 -19.65 19.45 6.71
CA ASP A 52 -19.01 19.42 8.03
C ASP A 52 -19.12 18.01 8.63
N TRP A 53 -18.34 17.10 8.05
CA TRP A 53 -18.35 15.69 8.44
C TRP A 53 -17.98 15.46 9.92
N PRO A 54 -16.94 16.11 10.49
CA PRO A 54 -16.64 15.97 11.91
C PRO A 54 -17.80 16.38 12.81
N ALA A 55 -18.55 17.45 12.48
CA ALA A 55 -19.73 17.83 13.24
C ALA A 55 -20.86 16.80 13.14
N ARG A 56 -21.02 16.12 11.99
CA ARG A 56 -21.98 15.00 11.86
C ARG A 56 -21.64 13.87 12.81
N LEU A 57 -20.34 13.55 12.94
CA LEU A 57 -19.84 12.49 13.81
C LEU A 57 -19.99 12.80 15.31
N GLN A 58 -20.11 14.07 15.71
CA GLN A 58 -20.38 14.45 17.10
C GLN A 58 -21.70 13.85 17.62
N GLY A 59 -22.72 13.78 16.76
CA GLY A 59 -24.02 13.15 17.07
C GLY A 59 -24.07 11.65 16.81
N ALA A 60 -22.97 11.03 16.34
CA ALA A 60 -22.98 9.63 15.95
C ALA A 60 -22.82 8.68 17.15
N SER A 61 -23.36 7.48 16.99
CA SER A 61 -23.13 6.32 17.84
C SER A 61 -22.76 5.10 16.99
N PHE A 62 -22.01 4.18 17.59
CA PHE A 62 -21.43 3.05 16.88
C PHE A 62 -21.66 1.77 17.68
N LYS A 63 -22.10 0.72 16.99
CA LYS A 63 -22.13 -0.65 17.52
C LYS A 63 -21.25 -1.55 16.68
N LEU A 64 -20.64 -2.56 17.29
CA LEU A 64 -19.96 -3.62 16.57
C LEU A 64 -20.83 -4.86 16.58
N GLN A 65 -21.01 -5.45 15.41
CA GLN A 65 -21.66 -6.75 15.27
C GLN A 65 -20.58 -7.82 15.01
N PHE A 66 -20.51 -8.82 15.89
CA PHE A 66 -19.68 -10.00 15.71
C PHE A 66 -20.52 -11.17 15.17
N THR A 67 -20.02 -11.89 14.16
CA THR A 67 -20.71 -13.09 13.64
C THR A 67 -20.86 -14.14 14.72
N ASN A 68 -22.08 -14.66 14.91
CA ASN A 68 -22.44 -15.61 15.98
C ASN A 68 -22.10 -15.09 17.39
N GLY A 69 -21.96 -13.77 17.54
CA GLY A 69 -21.62 -13.11 18.78
C GLY A 69 -22.55 -11.93 19.07
N PRO A 70 -22.26 -11.16 20.13
CA PRO A 70 -23.09 -10.05 20.53
C PRO A 70 -22.95 -8.85 19.58
N THR A 71 -23.98 -8.00 19.58
CA THR A 71 -23.83 -6.61 19.15
C THR A 71 -23.45 -5.77 20.36
N VAL A 72 -22.30 -5.10 20.31
CA VAL A 72 -21.72 -4.39 21.47
C VAL A 72 -21.62 -2.90 21.15
N ASP A 73 -21.99 -2.05 22.10
CA ASP A 73 -21.79 -0.60 22.00
C ASP A 73 -20.30 -0.26 22.03
N ALA A 74 -19.87 0.55 21.06
CA ALA A 74 -18.49 0.97 20.92
C ALA A 74 -18.28 2.38 21.45
N THR A 75 -17.21 2.58 22.23
CA THR A 75 -16.80 3.89 22.70
C THR A 75 -15.95 4.58 21.65
N PHE A 76 -16.31 5.82 21.32
CA PHE A 76 -15.61 6.69 20.39
C PHE A 76 -15.14 7.96 21.10
N ASP A 77 -13.83 8.22 21.06
CA ASP A 77 -13.27 9.50 21.50
C ASP A 77 -13.47 10.58 20.43
N LYS A 78 -14.49 11.41 20.66
CA LYS A 78 -14.90 12.51 19.76
C LYS A 78 -14.03 13.77 19.93
N SER A 79 -13.16 13.84 20.95
CA SER A 79 -12.45 15.08 21.29
C SER A 79 -11.43 15.49 20.22
N LYS A 80 -11.03 14.54 19.37
CA LYS A 80 -10.06 14.77 18.29
C LYS A 80 -10.67 15.35 17.02
N LEU A 81 -12.00 15.31 16.88
CA LEU A 81 -12.69 15.75 15.68
C LEU A 81 -12.55 17.27 15.50
N ASP A 82 -12.19 17.70 14.30
CA ASP A 82 -11.84 19.09 14.00
C ASP A 82 -12.62 19.62 12.79
N SER A 83 -13.78 20.22 13.06
CA SER A 83 -14.64 20.84 12.04
C SER A 83 -14.01 22.05 11.37
N ALA A 84 -13.16 22.82 12.07
CA ALA A 84 -12.50 23.98 11.49
C ALA A 84 -11.48 23.54 10.43
N LEU A 85 -10.71 22.50 10.75
CA LEU A 85 -9.79 21.87 9.81
C LEU A 85 -10.52 21.29 8.59
N TRP A 86 -11.64 20.59 8.79
CA TRP A 86 -12.44 20.05 7.67
C TRP A 86 -12.86 21.17 6.71
N LYS A 87 -13.45 22.25 7.22
CA LYS A 87 -13.93 23.38 6.40
C LYS A 87 -12.80 24.16 5.72
N ALA A 88 -11.59 24.12 6.27
CA ALA A 88 -10.41 24.70 5.65
C ALA A 88 -9.93 23.90 4.43
N LEU A 89 -10.11 22.57 4.45
CA LEU A 89 -9.72 21.68 3.36
C LEU A 89 -10.83 21.51 2.32
N PHE A 90 -12.09 21.47 2.76
CA PHE A 90 -13.26 21.16 1.95
C PHE A 90 -14.31 22.26 2.09
N THR A 91 -14.42 23.07 1.04
CA THR A 91 -15.44 24.13 0.92
C THR A 91 -16.66 23.63 0.13
N PRO A 92 -17.82 24.31 0.20
CA PRO A 92 -18.98 23.97 -0.63
C PRO A 92 -18.67 23.93 -2.15
N GLU A 93 -17.68 24.69 -2.59
CA GLU A 93 -17.23 24.78 -4.00
C GLU A 93 -16.20 23.72 -4.38
N SER A 94 -15.80 22.84 -3.45
CA SER A 94 -14.81 21.79 -3.74
C SER A 94 -15.32 20.87 -4.84
N PHE A 95 -14.46 20.60 -5.83
CA PHE A 95 -14.81 19.78 -6.97
C PHE A 95 -14.99 18.31 -6.58
N VAL A 96 -16.10 17.71 -7.03
CA VAL A 96 -16.44 16.31 -6.82
C VAL A 96 -16.58 15.65 -8.19
N ARG A 97 -15.60 14.81 -8.53
CA ARG A 97 -15.72 13.91 -9.67
C ARG A 97 -16.66 12.76 -9.26
N PRO A 98 -17.67 12.39 -10.06
CA PRO A 98 -18.51 11.24 -9.74
C PRO A 98 -17.65 9.97 -9.57
N PHE A 99 -17.83 9.28 -8.44
CA PHE A 99 -17.03 8.11 -8.10
C PHE A 99 -17.15 7.02 -9.16
N VAL A 100 -16.00 6.52 -9.62
CA VAL A 100 -15.85 5.35 -10.47
C VAL A 100 -14.81 4.44 -9.82
N PHE A 101 -15.09 3.13 -9.78
CA PHE A 101 -14.12 2.15 -9.29
C PHE A 101 -13.04 1.89 -10.33
N ASP A 102 -11.77 2.03 -9.94
CA ASP A 102 -10.64 1.70 -10.80
C ASP A 102 -10.47 0.19 -10.90
N ASN A 103 -11.00 -0.38 -11.99
CA ASN A 103 -10.83 -1.80 -12.27
C ASN A 103 -9.45 -2.07 -12.89
N PHE A 104 -8.57 -2.70 -12.10
CA PHE A 104 -7.26 -3.15 -12.55
C PHE A 104 -7.23 -4.62 -13.01
N GLN A 105 -8.37 -5.33 -13.00
CA GLN A 105 -8.46 -6.69 -13.51
C GLN A 105 -8.06 -6.73 -14.99
N GLY A 106 -7.27 -7.73 -15.37
CA GLY A 106 -6.80 -7.89 -16.75
C GLY A 106 -5.67 -6.94 -17.16
N ARG A 107 -5.22 -6.03 -16.29
CA ARG A 107 -4.01 -5.24 -16.57
C ARG A 107 -2.78 -6.14 -16.60
N THR A 108 -1.98 -6.00 -17.64
CA THR A 108 -0.66 -6.66 -17.75
C THR A 108 0.29 -6.09 -16.71
N LEU A 109 0.78 -6.93 -15.81
CA LEU A 109 1.80 -6.57 -14.82
C LEU A 109 3.20 -6.89 -15.34
N ILE A 110 3.92 -5.86 -15.77
CA ILE A 110 5.34 -5.99 -16.13
C ILE A 110 6.16 -6.12 -14.84
N SER A 111 6.74 -7.30 -14.62
CA SER A 111 7.50 -7.67 -13.43
C SER A 111 8.51 -8.77 -13.74
N TYR A 112 9.53 -8.89 -12.89
CA TYR A 112 10.52 -9.97 -12.95
C TYR A 112 10.74 -10.57 -11.54
N PRO A 113 11.13 -11.85 -11.44
CA PRO A 113 11.37 -12.51 -10.16
C PRO A 113 12.72 -12.09 -9.56
N ALA A 114 12.72 -11.05 -8.73
CA ALA A 114 13.92 -10.46 -8.12
C ALA A 114 14.82 -11.47 -7.40
N LYS A 115 14.25 -12.45 -6.69
CA LYS A 115 15.00 -13.55 -6.05
C LYS A 115 15.82 -14.36 -7.06
N LEU A 116 15.22 -14.73 -8.20
CA LEU A 116 15.94 -15.50 -9.24
C LEU A 116 16.98 -14.63 -9.94
N LEU A 117 16.70 -13.35 -10.15
CA LEU A 117 17.67 -12.42 -10.72
C LEU A 117 18.88 -12.24 -9.79
N HIS A 118 18.64 -12.08 -8.49
CA HIS A 118 19.68 -12.03 -7.46
C HIS A 118 20.55 -13.30 -7.46
N GLN A 119 19.94 -14.48 -7.52
CA GLN A 119 20.64 -15.75 -7.63
C GLN A 119 21.47 -15.86 -8.91
N SER A 120 20.93 -15.41 -10.06
CA SER A 120 21.66 -15.39 -11.34
C SER A 120 22.88 -14.46 -11.30
N VAL A 121 22.73 -13.26 -10.73
CA VAL A 121 23.85 -12.33 -10.51
C VAL A 121 24.89 -13.00 -9.62
N LYS A 122 24.50 -13.52 -8.46
CA LYS A 122 25.42 -14.20 -7.53
C LYS A 122 26.18 -15.36 -8.21
N GLN A 123 25.46 -16.22 -8.94
CA GLN A 123 26.04 -17.35 -9.66
C GLN A 123 27.07 -16.89 -10.70
N SER A 124 26.82 -15.78 -11.39
CA SER A 124 27.74 -15.24 -12.39
C SER A 124 29.09 -14.87 -11.75
N TYR A 125 29.08 -14.14 -10.65
CA TYR A 125 30.31 -13.73 -9.95
C TYR A 125 31.04 -14.91 -9.32
N GLN A 126 30.30 -15.85 -8.71
CA GLN A 126 30.90 -17.06 -8.14
C GLN A 126 31.55 -17.93 -9.22
N THR A 127 30.91 -18.06 -10.38
CA THR A 127 31.44 -18.83 -11.51
C THR A 127 32.71 -18.20 -12.04
N THR A 128 32.75 -16.88 -12.20
CA THR A 128 33.98 -16.18 -12.61
C THR A 128 35.11 -16.43 -11.60
N VAL A 129 34.90 -16.12 -10.32
CA VAL A 129 35.97 -16.22 -9.31
C VAL A 129 36.50 -17.65 -9.17
N THR A 130 35.63 -18.65 -9.33
CA THR A 130 36.05 -20.07 -9.23
C THR A 130 36.87 -20.52 -10.43
N ARG A 131 36.60 -19.97 -11.62
CA ARG A 131 37.25 -20.39 -12.87
C ARG A 131 38.55 -19.63 -13.13
N ASP A 132 38.51 -18.31 -12.99
CA ASP A 132 39.63 -17.42 -13.23
C ASP A 132 39.94 -16.64 -11.94
N PRO A 133 40.60 -17.27 -10.96
CA PRO A 133 40.92 -16.60 -9.70
C PRO A 133 41.95 -15.47 -9.85
N GLU A 134 42.76 -15.50 -10.92
CA GLU A 134 43.85 -14.56 -11.18
C GLU A 134 43.53 -13.54 -12.31
N GLY A 135 42.32 -13.59 -12.91
CA GLY A 135 41.94 -12.67 -13.99
C GLY A 135 40.50 -12.82 -14.47
N TRP A 136 40.13 -12.12 -15.52
CA TRP A 136 38.81 -12.22 -16.18
C TRP A 136 38.98 -12.68 -17.63
N SER A 137 39.22 -13.98 -17.83
CA SER A 137 39.27 -14.57 -19.19
C SER A 137 37.88 -14.98 -19.65
N VAL A 138 37.03 -13.98 -19.88
CA VAL A 138 35.64 -14.23 -20.32
C VAL A 138 35.52 -14.41 -21.83
N ILE A 139 36.58 -14.15 -22.59
CA ILE A 139 36.62 -14.36 -24.05
C ILE A 139 37.50 -15.58 -24.34
N ASP A 140 36.93 -16.60 -24.96
CA ASP A 140 37.68 -17.64 -25.69
C ASP A 140 37.19 -17.74 -27.15
N GLU A 141 37.73 -18.67 -27.94
CA GLU A 141 37.34 -18.89 -29.34
C GLU A 141 35.83 -19.23 -29.53
N GLY A 142 35.08 -19.48 -28.44
CA GLY A 142 33.66 -19.84 -28.45
C GLY A 142 32.68 -18.81 -27.85
N GLY A 143 33.14 -17.64 -27.38
CA GLY A 143 32.29 -16.55 -26.88
C GLY A 143 32.39 -16.28 -25.38
N VAL A 144 31.38 -15.58 -24.82
CA VAL A 144 31.36 -15.06 -23.44
C VAL A 144 30.99 -16.16 -22.43
N ARG A 145 31.99 -16.83 -21.82
CA ARG A 145 31.74 -17.97 -20.93
C ARG A 145 31.19 -17.57 -19.56
N GLY A 146 30.14 -18.26 -19.11
CA GLY A 146 29.58 -18.10 -17.76
C GLY A 146 28.66 -16.88 -17.60
N LEU A 147 28.42 -16.14 -18.69
CA LEU A 147 27.48 -15.02 -18.74
C LEU A 147 26.38 -15.23 -19.80
N ASP A 148 26.17 -16.46 -20.27
CA ASP A 148 25.21 -16.79 -21.34
C ASP A 148 23.79 -16.32 -21.02
N ALA A 149 23.40 -16.35 -19.74
CA ALA A 149 22.12 -15.85 -19.27
C ALA A 149 21.90 -14.35 -19.57
N TRP A 150 22.97 -13.58 -19.76
CA TRP A 150 22.95 -12.13 -19.97
C TRP A 150 23.07 -11.73 -21.45
N ALA A 151 23.24 -12.70 -22.35
CA ALA A 151 23.36 -12.49 -23.80
C ALA A 151 21.99 -12.18 -24.45
N VAL A 152 21.35 -11.09 -24.02
CA VAL A 152 20.07 -10.63 -24.57
C VAL A 152 20.27 -9.33 -25.34
N GLU A 153 20.22 -9.42 -26.67
CA GLU A 153 20.12 -8.25 -27.53
C GLU A 153 18.68 -7.72 -27.53
N TRP A 154 18.50 -6.48 -27.07
CA TRP A 154 17.18 -5.90 -26.96
C TRP A 154 16.68 -5.35 -28.30
N ASN A 155 15.65 -5.99 -28.85
CA ASN A 155 14.95 -5.59 -30.07
C ASN A 155 13.44 -5.91 -29.94
N ALA A 156 12.65 -5.58 -30.97
CA ALA A 156 11.20 -5.80 -30.94
C ALA A 156 10.80 -7.27 -30.74
N ALA A 157 11.57 -8.23 -31.26
CA ALA A 157 11.31 -9.65 -31.06
C ALA A 157 11.60 -10.09 -29.61
N ALA A 158 12.70 -9.59 -29.02
CA ALA A 158 13.03 -9.83 -27.62
C ALA A 158 11.98 -9.22 -26.67
N GLU A 159 11.46 -8.03 -26.99
CA GLU A 159 10.37 -7.40 -26.25
C GLU A 159 9.09 -8.25 -26.30
N ALA A 160 8.67 -8.69 -27.49
CA ALA A 160 7.50 -9.56 -27.66
C ALA A 160 7.66 -10.90 -26.92
N ALA A 161 8.85 -11.52 -26.98
CA ALA A 161 9.16 -12.74 -26.25
C ALA A 161 9.13 -12.52 -24.72
N ALA A 162 9.66 -11.39 -24.23
CA ALA A 162 9.64 -11.04 -22.82
C ALA A 162 8.21 -10.82 -22.30
N LEU A 163 7.35 -10.19 -23.10
CA LEU A 163 5.92 -10.01 -22.80
C LEU A 163 5.19 -11.36 -22.71
N ALA A 164 5.41 -12.25 -23.68
CA ALA A 164 4.85 -13.61 -23.66
C ALA A 164 5.33 -14.43 -22.44
N ASN A 165 6.54 -14.14 -21.95
CA ASN A 165 7.16 -14.82 -20.80
C ASN A 165 6.67 -14.30 -19.42
N LEU A 166 5.88 -13.22 -19.34
CA LEU A 166 5.46 -12.65 -18.05
C LEU A 166 4.69 -13.65 -17.16
N GLY A 167 3.92 -14.55 -17.77
CA GLY A 167 3.16 -15.58 -17.07
C GLY A 167 3.92 -16.86 -16.72
N LYS A 168 5.15 -17.04 -17.23
CA LYS A 168 5.93 -18.26 -16.99
C LYS A 168 6.42 -18.30 -15.53
N PRO A 169 6.14 -19.38 -14.79
CA PRO A 169 6.71 -19.56 -13.46
C PRO A 169 8.21 -19.85 -13.57
N ASN A 170 9.01 -19.23 -12.70
CA ASN A 170 10.45 -19.45 -12.58
C ASN A 170 11.24 -19.39 -13.91
N PRO A 171 11.21 -18.27 -14.65
CA PRO A 171 12.02 -18.10 -15.86
C PRO A 171 13.51 -18.21 -15.53
N THR A 172 14.29 -18.74 -16.48
CA THR A 172 15.73 -19.00 -16.31
C THR A 172 16.55 -18.44 -17.47
N GLY A 173 17.85 -18.24 -17.28
CA GLY A 173 18.74 -17.81 -18.37
C GLY A 173 18.29 -16.50 -19.03
N THR A 174 18.30 -16.47 -20.36
CA THR A 174 17.93 -15.28 -21.15
C THR A 174 16.47 -14.88 -20.99
N GLU A 175 15.56 -15.81 -20.67
CA GLU A 175 14.16 -15.49 -20.40
C GLU A 175 13.99 -14.60 -19.16
N LEU A 176 14.74 -14.90 -18.10
CA LEU A 176 14.77 -14.11 -16.87
C LEU A 176 15.34 -12.71 -17.14
N THR A 177 16.45 -12.66 -17.86
CA THR A 177 17.12 -11.41 -18.25
C THR A 177 16.21 -10.56 -19.13
N ALA A 178 15.52 -11.14 -20.10
CA ALA A 178 14.60 -10.43 -20.98
C ALA A 178 13.43 -9.81 -20.20
N ARG A 179 12.90 -10.48 -19.16
CA ARG A 179 11.88 -9.90 -18.28
C ARG A 179 12.41 -8.74 -17.44
N ALA A 180 13.62 -8.85 -16.92
CA ALA A 180 14.26 -7.75 -16.20
C ALA A 180 14.47 -6.54 -17.13
N LEU A 181 14.93 -6.76 -18.36
CA LEU A 181 15.06 -5.70 -19.37
C LEU A 181 13.71 -5.08 -19.73
N LEU A 182 12.66 -5.88 -19.95
CA LEU A 182 11.30 -5.38 -20.21
C LEU A 182 10.81 -4.46 -19.09
N PHE A 183 11.10 -4.79 -17.84
CA PHE A 183 10.73 -3.97 -16.69
C PHE A 183 11.41 -2.60 -16.66
N HIS A 184 12.65 -2.50 -17.16
CA HIS A 184 13.43 -1.25 -17.20
C HIS A 184 13.27 -0.47 -18.51
N ARG A 185 12.87 -1.16 -19.58
CA ARG A 185 12.65 -0.60 -20.92
C ARG A 185 11.16 -0.62 -21.30
N ARG A 186 10.29 -0.41 -20.32
CA ARG A 186 8.83 -0.48 -20.53
C ARG A 186 8.44 0.39 -21.71
N PRO A 187 7.44 -0.04 -22.51
CA PRO A 187 6.86 0.83 -23.52
C PRO A 187 6.48 2.17 -22.89
N ALA A 188 6.93 3.27 -23.49
CA ALA A 188 6.64 4.59 -22.97
C ALA A 188 5.13 4.80 -22.93
N GLU A 189 4.60 5.11 -21.75
CA GLU A 189 3.23 5.61 -21.67
C GLU A 189 3.16 6.99 -22.35
N PRO A 190 2.09 7.30 -23.09
CA PRO A 190 1.93 8.61 -23.67
C PRO A 190 1.97 9.68 -22.58
N SER A 191 2.67 10.77 -22.83
CA SER A 191 2.77 11.88 -21.88
C SER A 191 1.39 12.43 -21.54
N VAL A 192 1.07 12.52 -20.25
CA VAL A 192 -0.12 13.22 -19.77
C VAL A 192 0.12 14.72 -19.93
N GLN A 193 -0.73 15.38 -20.72
CA GLN A 193 -0.72 16.84 -20.86
C GLN A 193 -1.22 17.47 -19.56
N LEU A 194 -0.42 18.36 -18.97
CA LEU A 194 -0.88 19.16 -17.83
C LEU A 194 -1.94 20.17 -18.30
N PRO A 195 -2.95 20.49 -17.47
CA PRO A 195 -3.94 21.50 -17.85
C PRO A 195 -3.27 22.84 -18.15
N ALA A 196 -3.69 23.50 -19.23
CA ALA A 196 -3.12 24.78 -19.66
C ALA A 196 -3.77 25.98 -18.96
N ASP A 197 -5.06 25.89 -18.60
CA ASP A 197 -5.80 26.95 -17.92
C ASP A 197 -5.71 26.80 -16.39
N PRO A 198 -5.37 27.87 -15.64
CA PRO A 198 -5.48 27.89 -14.18
C PRO A 198 -6.85 27.45 -13.64
N LYS A 199 -7.96 27.68 -14.35
CA LYS A 199 -9.29 27.19 -13.95
C LYS A 199 -9.41 25.68 -14.04
N ASP A 200 -8.71 25.06 -14.98
CA ASP A 200 -8.69 23.60 -15.10
C ASP A 200 -7.85 22.96 -13.98
N HIS A 201 -6.92 23.72 -13.38
CA HIS A 201 -6.22 23.29 -12.16
C HIS A 201 -7.16 23.16 -10.95
N GLU A 202 -8.25 23.92 -10.88
CA GLU A 202 -9.25 23.74 -9.83
C GLU A 202 -9.99 22.39 -9.94
N ARG A 203 -9.87 21.71 -11.09
CA ARG A 203 -10.44 20.39 -11.37
C ARG A 203 -9.40 19.26 -11.35
N THR A 204 -8.13 19.55 -11.05
CA THR A 204 -7.07 18.52 -11.00
C THR A 204 -7.10 17.65 -9.76
N LEU A 205 -7.64 18.16 -8.65
CA LEU A 205 -7.77 17.43 -7.40
C LEU A 205 -9.24 17.42 -7.00
N ASP A 206 -9.90 16.28 -7.13
CA ASP A 206 -11.25 16.11 -6.61
C ASP A 206 -11.25 15.67 -5.13
N VAL A 207 -12.41 15.77 -4.48
CA VAL A 207 -12.58 15.37 -3.06
C VAL A 207 -12.15 13.92 -2.80
N HIS A 208 -12.37 12.97 -3.72
CA HIS A 208 -11.94 11.58 -3.53
C HIS A 208 -10.41 11.43 -3.64
N GLU A 209 -9.77 12.10 -4.60
CA GLU A 209 -8.32 12.18 -4.71
C GLU A 209 -7.70 12.84 -3.46
N ALA A 210 -8.34 13.88 -2.91
CA ALA A 210 -7.92 14.51 -1.66
C ALA A 210 -8.01 13.55 -0.46
N PHE A 211 -9.09 12.77 -0.33
CA PHE A 211 -9.18 11.70 0.68
C PHE A 211 -8.07 10.66 0.51
N THR A 212 -7.76 10.30 -0.74
CA THR A 212 -6.68 9.36 -1.05
C THR A 212 -5.32 9.93 -0.64
N ALA A 213 -5.04 11.20 -0.94
CA ALA A 213 -3.80 11.86 -0.51
C ALA A 213 -3.68 11.94 1.02
N LEU A 214 -4.80 12.22 1.71
CA LEU A 214 -4.87 12.27 3.18
C LEU A 214 -4.57 10.92 3.84
N SER A 215 -4.67 9.79 3.12
CA SER A 215 -4.33 8.46 3.65
C SER A 215 -2.89 8.32 4.13
N SER A 216 -1.99 9.16 3.60
CA SER A 216 -0.60 9.25 4.04
C SER A 216 -0.43 9.96 5.40
N TYR A 217 -1.50 10.58 5.90
CA TYR A 217 -1.55 11.43 7.11
C TYR A 217 -2.55 10.91 8.18
N PRO A 218 -2.29 9.73 8.80
CA PRO A 218 -3.17 9.12 9.80
C PRO A 218 -3.71 10.00 10.93
N GLU A 219 -2.95 10.98 11.45
CA GLU A 219 -3.52 11.89 12.47
C GLU A 219 -4.48 12.91 11.88
N LEU A 220 -4.24 13.39 10.65
CA LEU A 220 -5.20 14.25 9.95
C LEU A 220 -6.47 13.46 9.64
N MET A 221 -6.36 12.21 9.18
CA MET A 221 -7.54 11.36 8.95
C MET A 221 -8.40 11.18 10.22
N ARG A 222 -7.79 11.09 11.40
CA ARG A 222 -8.53 11.01 12.67
C ARG A 222 -9.25 12.29 13.03
N ARG A 223 -8.57 13.42 12.90
CA ARG A 223 -9.14 14.75 13.13
C ARG A 223 -10.29 15.05 12.17
N LEU A 224 -10.16 14.61 10.92
CA LEU A 224 -11.18 14.74 9.88
C LEU A 224 -12.30 13.70 10.00
N GLY A 225 -12.21 12.72 10.91
CA GLY A 225 -13.22 11.66 11.03
C GLY A 225 -13.26 10.67 9.87
N LEU A 226 -12.18 10.61 9.07
CA LEU A 226 -11.98 9.62 8.01
C LEU A 226 -11.38 8.31 8.56
N VAL A 227 -10.74 8.38 9.72
CA VAL A 227 -10.40 7.22 10.55
C VAL A 227 -10.95 7.43 11.95
N ILE A 228 -11.70 6.47 12.47
CA ILE A 228 -12.31 6.55 13.79
C ILE A 228 -11.77 5.42 14.67
N ASP A 229 -11.10 5.75 15.77
CA ASP A 229 -10.67 4.73 16.73
C ASP A 229 -11.79 4.42 17.71
N LEU A 230 -12.17 3.14 17.80
CA LEU A 230 -13.20 2.64 18.70
C LEU A 230 -12.63 1.63 19.69
N THR A 231 -13.29 1.54 20.85
CA THR A 231 -13.01 0.51 21.84
C THR A 231 -14.30 -0.19 22.30
N VAL A 232 -14.19 -1.48 22.61
CA VAL A 232 -15.26 -2.25 23.25
C VAL A 232 -14.71 -3.05 24.44
N PRO A 233 -15.47 -3.24 25.53
CA PRO A 233 -15.05 -4.09 26.64
C PRO A 233 -14.72 -5.51 26.16
N ALA A 234 -13.54 -6.03 26.50
CA ALA A 234 -13.14 -7.37 26.06
C ALA A 234 -14.00 -8.48 26.69
N SER A 235 -14.57 -8.24 27.87
CA SER A 235 -15.53 -9.15 28.52
C SER A 235 -16.84 -9.30 27.76
N ALA A 236 -17.20 -8.33 26.90
CA ALA A 236 -18.43 -8.35 26.12
C ALA A 236 -18.29 -9.15 24.82
N VAL A 237 -17.09 -9.62 24.45
CA VAL A 237 -16.85 -10.32 23.19
C VAL A 237 -16.20 -11.68 23.50
N PRO A 238 -16.81 -12.81 23.10
CA PRO A 238 -16.23 -14.12 23.33
C PRO A 238 -14.91 -14.28 22.56
N LEU A 239 -13.99 -15.07 23.13
CA LEU A 239 -12.81 -15.50 22.40
C LEU A 239 -13.22 -16.35 21.21
N SER A 240 -12.49 -16.23 20.11
CA SER A 240 -12.60 -17.16 18.99
C SER A 240 -12.24 -18.56 19.50
N VAL A 241 -13.12 -19.54 19.27
CA VAL A 241 -12.98 -20.88 19.86
C VAL A 241 -11.69 -21.53 19.36
N PRO A 242 -10.75 -21.92 20.25
CA PRO A 242 -9.46 -22.51 19.87
C PRO A 242 -9.52 -24.00 19.52
N ALA A 243 -10.66 -24.68 19.75
CA ALA A 243 -10.80 -26.13 19.57
C ALA A 243 -11.21 -26.56 18.15
N ALA A 244 -11.62 -25.63 17.29
CA ALA A 244 -11.82 -25.95 15.88
C ALA A 244 -10.50 -25.67 15.14
N VAL A 245 -10.02 -26.64 14.37
CA VAL A 245 -9.03 -26.43 13.31
C VAL A 245 -9.81 -26.50 12.00
N PRO A 246 -10.05 -25.38 11.30
CA PRO A 246 -9.63 -24.01 11.63
C PRO A 246 -10.50 -23.34 12.72
N PRO A 247 -9.97 -22.34 13.46
CA PRO A 247 -10.71 -21.64 14.51
C PRO A 247 -12.00 -21.07 13.95
N THR A 248 -13.09 -21.12 14.74
CA THR A 248 -14.38 -20.58 14.32
C THR A 248 -14.20 -19.14 13.89
N THR A 249 -14.58 -18.90 12.64
CA THR A 249 -14.37 -17.65 11.91
C THR A 249 -15.24 -16.55 12.52
N SER A 250 -14.65 -15.61 13.26
CA SER A 250 -15.37 -14.40 13.67
C SER A 250 -15.23 -13.36 12.56
N HIS A 251 -16.32 -12.66 12.25
CA HIS A 251 -16.23 -11.41 11.50
C HIS A 251 -16.75 -10.28 12.37
N VAL A 252 -16.18 -9.10 12.19
CA VAL A 252 -16.66 -7.86 12.82
C VAL A 252 -17.13 -6.89 11.75
N ALA A 253 -18.29 -6.28 11.96
CA ALA A 253 -18.80 -5.17 11.16
C ALA A 253 -19.21 -4.02 12.07
N LEU A 254 -19.09 -2.79 11.55
CA LEU A 254 -19.61 -1.60 12.22
C LEU A 254 -21.08 -1.39 11.86
N LEU A 255 -21.91 -1.10 12.84
CA LEU A 255 -23.26 -0.58 12.65
C LEU A 255 -23.27 0.90 13.05
N PRO A 256 -23.09 1.82 12.09
CA PRO A 256 -23.07 3.26 12.37
C PRO A 256 -24.49 3.82 12.46
N THR A 257 -24.73 4.65 13.48
CA THR A 257 -25.90 5.54 13.53
C THR A 257 -25.37 6.97 13.50
N VAL A 258 -25.49 7.62 12.34
CA VAL A 258 -25.09 9.02 12.13
C VAL A 258 -26.36 9.82 11.86
N PRO A 259 -26.60 10.97 12.50
CA PRO A 259 -27.72 11.84 12.15
C PRO A 259 -27.59 12.35 10.69
N PRO A 260 -28.70 12.58 9.96
CA PRO A 260 -28.63 13.27 8.68
C PRO A 260 -28.25 14.75 8.87
N ALA A 261 -27.68 15.38 7.84
CA ALA A 261 -27.53 16.83 7.81
C ALA A 261 -28.90 17.54 7.85
N PRO A 262 -29.07 18.62 8.65
CA PRO A 262 -30.29 19.42 8.66
C PRO A 262 -30.60 19.97 7.26
N GLY A 263 -31.85 19.81 6.82
CA GLY A 263 -32.28 20.28 5.49
C GLY A 263 -31.70 19.51 4.30
N GLY A 264 -30.91 18.45 4.54
CA GLY A 264 -30.40 17.59 3.47
C GLY A 264 -31.52 16.75 2.85
N THR A 265 -31.68 16.86 1.54
CA THR A 265 -32.66 16.06 0.76
C THR A 265 -32.07 14.73 0.27
N LEU A 266 -30.73 14.60 0.29
CA LEU A 266 -30.02 13.43 -0.20
C LEU A 266 -29.98 12.32 0.85
N THR A 267 -30.40 11.11 0.47
CA THR A 267 -30.35 9.94 1.35
C THR A 267 -28.96 9.32 1.37
N ARG A 268 -28.31 9.30 2.54
CA ARG A 268 -27.05 8.59 2.75
C ARG A 268 -27.27 7.08 2.85
N VAL A 269 -26.51 6.32 2.08
CA VAL A 269 -26.46 4.86 2.14
C VAL A 269 -25.22 4.44 2.93
N ASN A 270 -25.39 3.64 3.97
CA ASN A 270 -24.26 3.05 4.71
C ASN A 270 -23.99 1.62 4.21
N ARG A 271 -22.70 1.29 4.07
CA ARG A 271 -22.22 -0.06 3.75
C ARG A 271 -21.17 -0.44 4.79
N SER A 272 -21.31 -1.62 5.37
CA SER A 272 -20.43 -2.09 6.45
C SER A 272 -19.89 -3.48 6.12
N PRO A 273 -18.80 -3.57 5.35
CA PRO A 273 -18.13 -4.84 5.10
C PRO A 273 -17.77 -5.54 6.42
N ARG A 274 -17.83 -6.87 6.40
CA ARG A 274 -17.50 -7.76 7.51
C ARG A 274 -16.03 -8.13 7.43
N THR A 275 -15.22 -7.69 8.38
CA THR A 275 -13.80 -8.05 8.45
C THR A 275 -13.62 -9.34 9.23
N ALA A 276 -13.08 -10.38 8.58
CA ALA A 276 -12.66 -11.61 9.23
C ALA A 276 -11.59 -11.30 10.30
N CYS A 277 -11.79 -11.80 11.51
CA CYS A 277 -10.95 -11.48 12.65
C CYS A 277 -10.74 -12.67 13.58
N VAL A 278 -9.68 -12.59 14.38
CA VAL A 278 -9.39 -13.51 15.49
C VAL A 278 -9.37 -12.69 16.77
N VAL A 279 -10.19 -13.08 17.75
CA VAL A 279 -10.20 -12.55 19.11
C VAL A 279 -9.56 -13.61 20.01
N SER A 280 -8.40 -13.33 20.57
CA SER A 280 -7.68 -14.24 21.45
C SER A 280 -7.43 -13.62 22.82
N ALA A 281 -6.93 -14.44 23.74
CA ALA A 281 -6.52 -13.96 25.06
C ALA A 281 -5.44 -12.88 25.01
N ASN A 282 -4.72 -12.71 23.90
CA ASN A 282 -3.64 -11.73 23.75
C ASN A 282 -3.76 -10.82 22.52
N GLY A 283 -4.80 -10.97 21.70
CA GLY A 283 -4.87 -10.28 20.42
C GLY A 283 -6.28 -10.08 19.89
N PHE A 284 -6.41 -9.08 19.03
CA PHE A 284 -7.60 -8.85 18.21
C PHE A 284 -7.12 -8.34 16.86
N ILE A 285 -7.07 -9.23 15.88
CA ILE A 285 -6.41 -8.98 14.59
C ILE A 285 -7.31 -9.37 13.42
N ALA A 286 -7.12 -8.73 12.27
CA ALA A 286 -7.69 -9.20 11.03
C ALA A 286 -7.08 -10.55 10.66
N ARG A 287 -7.90 -11.49 10.20
CA ARG A 287 -7.44 -12.83 9.83
C ARG A 287 -6.95 -12.82 8.38
N PRO A 288 -5.75 -13.34 8.09
CA PRO A 288 -5.29 -13.51 6.71
C PRO A 288 -6.03 -14.64 5.99
N ILE A 289 -6.03 -14.60 4.66
CA ILE A 289 -6.52 -15.70 3.80
C ILE A 289 -5.49 -16.84 3.80
N GLY A 290 -4.21 -16.49 3.71
CA GLY A 290 -3.09 -17.44 3.63
C GLY A 290 -2.22 -17.49 4.88
N ALA A 291 -1.16 -18.29 4.80
CA ALA A 291 -0.20 -18.50 5.88
C ALA A 291 0.96 -17.47 5.90
N ASP A 292 0.89 -16.42 5.08
CA ASP A 292 1.97 -15.42 5.01
C ASP A 292 2.03 -14.51 6.24
N PHE A 293 0.95 -14.48 7.03
CA PHE A 293 0.87 -13.69 8.25
C PHE A 293 0.53 -14.59 9.45
N ALA A 294 1.18 -14.31 10.58
CA ALA A 294 0.80 -14.85 11.88
C ALA A 294 0.91 -13.75 12.94
N ASP A 295 -0.07 -13.69 13.84
CA ASP A 295 -0.14 -12.70 14.93
C ASP A 295 0.04 -11.24 14.47
N GLY A 296 -0.41 -10.92 13.25
CA GLY A 296 -0.29 -9.58 12.66
C GLY A 296 1.10 -9.24 12.11
N LEU A 297 2.01 -10.21 12.05
CA LEU A 297 3.35 -10.08 11.50
C LEU A 297 3.49 -10.88 10.22
N LEU A 298 4.33 -10.39 9.31
CA LEU A 298 4.73 -11.14 8.11
C LEU A 298 5.66 -12.29 8.51
N LEU A 299 5.31 -13.53 8.17
CA LEU A 299 6.14 -14.70 8.42
C LEU A 299 7.22 -14.84 7.35
N LEU A 300 8.39 -14.26 7.63
CA LEU A 300 9.57 -14.42 6.78
C LEU A 300 10.04 -15.87 6.79
N ASN A 301 10.33 -16.40 5.60
CA ASN A 301 10.87 -17.73 5.38
C ASN A 301 11.68 -17.77 4.08
N ASP A 302 12.63 -18.68 3.99
CA ASP A 302 13.55 -18.77 2.86
C ASP A 302 12.92 -19.35 1.58
N VAL A 303 11.67 -19.82 1.65
CA VAL A 303 10.93 -20.29 0.48
C VAL A 303 10.37 -19.09 -0.29
N ASN A 304 9.57 -18.26 0.39
CA ASN A 304 8.79 -17.19 -0.22
C ASN A 304 9.52 -15.84 -0.25
N TYR A 305 10.55 -15.66 0.56
CA TYR A 305 11.25 -14.40 0.68
C TYR A 305 12.73 -14.53 0.32
N ASP A 306 13.34 -13.41 -0.03
CA ASP A 306 14.79 -13.26 -0.17
C ASP A 306 15.20 -11.87 0.29
N LEU A 307 16.33 -11.79 0.97
CA LEU A 307 16.92 -10.52 1.37
C LEU A 307 18.00 -10.15 0.36
N VAL A 308 17.80 -9.04 -0.33
CA VAL A 308 18.64 -8.58 -1.43
C VAL A 308 19.40 -7.32 -1.00
N PRO A 309 20.69 -7.43 -0.62
CA PRO A 309 21.48 -6.28 -0.15
C PRO A 309 22.17 -5.50 -1.30
N VAL A 310 22.13 -6.05 -2.51
CA VAL A 310 22.82 -5.55 -3.70
C VAL A 310 21.82 -4.93 -4.68
N ASP A 311 22.24 -3.91 -5.41
CA ASP A 311 21.53 -3.35 -6.56
C ASP A 311 21.51 -4.36 -7.72
N ILE A 312 20.55 -5.28 -7.68
CA ILE A 312 20.39 -6.35 -8.68
C ILE A 312 19.96 -5.80 -10.05
N ASP A 313 19.23 -4.68 -10.07
CA ASP A 313 18.81 -4.02 -11.30
C ASP A 313 20.01 -3.44 -12.04
N GLY A 314 20.83 -2.65 -11.34
CA GLY A 314 22.06 -2.11 -11.88
C GLY A 314 23.08 -3.20 -12.23
N ALA A 315 23.15 -4.28 -11.44
CA ALA A 315 24.01 -5.42 -11.75
C ALA A 315 23.60 -6.14 -13.05
N ALA A 316 22.30 -6.41 -13.22
CA ALA A 316 21.78 -7.04 -14.42
C ALA A 316 22.05 -6.20 -15.67
N LEU A 317 21.77 -4.89 -15.62
CA LEU A 317 22.03 -3.97 -16.74
C LEU A 317 23.52 -3.90 -17.09
N LYS A 318 24.40 -3.87 -16.09
CA LYS A 318 25.85 -3.91 -16.31
C LYS A 318 26.29 -5.21 -16.98
N LEU A 319 25.81 -6.36 -16.50
CA LEU A 319 26.16 -7.66 -17.07
C LEU A 319 25.69 -7.78 -18.53
N VAL A 320 24.46 -7.37 -18.83
CA VAL A 320 23.96 -7.33 -20.23
C VAL A 320 24.84 -6.45 -21.11
N ASN A 321 25.21 -5.26 -20.63
CA ASN A 321 26.09 -4.37 -21.39
C ASN A 321 27.50 -4.95 -21.55
N THR A 322 28.06 -5.59 -20.51
CA THR A 322 29.35 -6.29 -20.58
C THR A 322 29.33 -7.36 -21.65
N VAL A 323 28.33 -8.26 -21.66
CA VAL A 323 28.21 -9.28 -22.71
C VAL A 323 28.05 -8.66 -24.10
N SER A 324 27.22 -7.62 -24.22
CA SER A 324 27.00 -6.90 -25.49
C SER A 324 28.30 -6.30 -26.04
N SER A 325 29.16 -5.77 -25.16
CA SER A 325 30.44 -5.20 -25.57
C SER A 325 31.52 -6.25 -25.84
N LEU A 326 31.55 -7.36 -25.10
CA LEU A 326 32.48 -8.47 -25.36
C LEU A 326 32.20 -9.11 -26.73
N ASN A 327 30.94 -9.12 -27.19
CA ASN A 327 30.56 -9.53 -28.53
C ASN A 327 30.92 -8.50 -29.63
N ARG A 328 31.47 -7.33 -29.27
CA ARG A 328 31.96 -6.28 -30.18
C ARG A 328 33.45 -5.96 -29.93
N PRO A 329 34.36 -6.94 -30.04
CA PRO A 329 35.75 -6.83 -29.58
C PRO A 329 36.59 -5.79 -30.34
N THR A 330 36.20 -5.42 -31.56
CA THR A 330 36.92 -4.45 -32.39
C THR A 330 36.75 -2.99 -31.96
N GLU A 331 35.81 -2.68 -31.06
CA GLU A 331 35.44 -1.31 -30.71
C GLU A 331 35.93 -0.87 -29.30
N LEU A 332 36.33 -1.81 -28.42
CA LEU A 332 36.65 -1.51 -27.01
C LEU A 332 37.84 -2.36 -26.52
N THR A 333 39.01 -1.72 -26.34
CA THR A 333 40.26 -2.37 -25.88
C THR A 333 40.45 -2.35 -24.36
N THR A 334 39.48 -1.86 -23.59
CA THR A 334 39.65 -1.61 -22.15
C THR A 334 38.43 -2.07 -21.35
N PHE A 335 38.26 -3.40 -21.27
CA PHE A 335 37.53 -3.97 -20.14
C PHE A 335 38.53 -4.19 -19.01
N GLY A 336 38.18 -3.77 -17.79
CA GLY A 336 38.99 -4.07 -16.61
C GLY A 336 39.10 -5.58 -16.38
N GLU A 337 40.06 -5.98 -15.55
CA GLU A 337 40.41 -7.39 -15.29
C GLU A 337 39.37 -8.16 -14.44
N GLY A 338 38.09 -7.75 -14.43
CA GLY A 338 37.08 -8.30 -13.53
C GLY A 338 35.63 -8.02 -13.91
N PRO A 339 34.66 -8.64 -13.19
CA PRO A 339 33.24 -8.38 -13.41
C PRO A 339 32.91 -6.91 -13.13
N PRO A 340 31.77 -6.41 -13.65
CA PRO A 340 31.27 -5.10 -13.27
C PRO A 340 31.18 -4.94 -11.75
N VAL A 341 31.41 -3.74 -11.23
CA VAL A 341 31.32 -3.50 -9.79
C VAL A 341 29.86 -3.55 -9.32
N LEU A 342 29.57 -4.32 -8.26
CA LEU A 342 28.28 -4.32 -7.57
C LEU A 342 28.14 -3.12 -6.64
N ARG A 343 26.91 -2.61 -6.49
CA ARG A 343 26.57 -1.54 -5.54
C ARG A 343 25.64 -2.10 -4.47
N SER A 344 25.72 -1.56 -3.25
CA SER A 344 24.68 -1.83 -2.25
C SER A 344 23.40 -1.06 -2.60
N ALA A 345 22.25 -1.70 -2.39
CA ALA A 345 20.93 -1.07 -2.52
C ALA A 345 20.23 -0.85 -1.16
N GLY A 346 20.95 -1.00 -0.05
CA GLY A 346 20.34 -1.06 1.28
C GLY A 346 19.69 -2.42 1.53
N ILE A 347 18.49 -2.42 2.12
CA ILE A 347 17.75 -3.63 2.51
C ILE A 347 16.52 -3.74 1.62
N THR A 348 16.51 -4.71 0.70
CA THR A 348 15.33 -5.04 -0.11
C THR A 348 14.82 -6.42 0.27
N LEU A 349 13.53 -6.52 0.58
CA LEU A 349 12.85 -7.80 0.78
C LEU A 349 12.09 -8.16 -0.50
N ALA A 350 12.58 -9.17 -1.22
CA ALA A 350 11.88 -9.71 -2.39
C ALA A 350 10.91 -10.80 -1.94
N ARG A 351 9.69 -10.80 -2.50
CA ARG A 351 8.70 -11.86 -2.29
C ARG A 351 8.43 -12.58 -3.61
N THR A 352 8.42 -13.89 -3.57
CA THR A 352 8.15 -14.72 -4.75
C THR A 352 6.70 -14.58 -5.20
N ASN A 353 6.48 -14.65 -6.51
CA ASN A 353 5.16 -14.62 -7.17
C ASN A 353 4.32 -13.38 -6.84
N GLU A 354 4.93 -12.24 -6.50
CA GLU A 354 4.20 -11.02 -6.14
C GLU A 354 3.25 -10.55 -7.26
N ALA A 355 3.65 -10.66 -8.53
CA ALA A 355 2.77 -10.32 -9.65
C ALA A 355 1.46 -11.11 -9.65
N SER A 356 1.52 -12.44 -9.46
CA SER A 356 0.32 -13.29 -9.36
C SER A 356 -0.53 -12.93 -8.14
N ARG A 357 0.11 -12.56 -7.02
CA ARG A 357 -0.58 -12.12 -5.80
C ARG A 357 -1.29 -10.78 -6.01
N THR A 358 -0.64 -9.82 -6.66
CA THR A 358 -1.24 -8.53 -7.05
C THR A 358 -2.41 -8.73 -8.02
N THR A 359 -2.27 -9.59 -9.04
CA THR A 359 -3.39 -9.93 -9.95
C THR A 359 -4.57 -10.55 -9.20
N ALA A 360 -4.31 -11.47 -8.28
CA ALA A 360 -5.36 -12.06 -7.44
C ALA A 360 -6.03 -11.01 -6.54
N ALA A 361 -5.27 -10.05 -6.00
CA ALA A 361 -5.79 -8.94 -5.21
C ALA A 361 -6.70 -8.02 -6.05
N PHE A 362 -6.35 -7.73 -7.30
CA PHE A 362 -7.23 -6.98 -8.22
C PHE A 362 -8.55 -7.71 -8.47
N GLY A 363 -8.51 -9.02 -8.69
CA GLY A 363 -9.72 -9.84 -8.86
C GLY A 363 -10.62 -9.79 -7.62
N ARG A 364 -10.05 -9.90 -6.41
CA ARG A 364 -10.81 -9.77 -5.15
C ARG A 364 -11.37 -8.37 -4.96
N ALA A 365 -10.59 -7.32 -5.23
CA ALA A 365 -11.05 -5.94 -5.11
C ALA A 365 -12.24 -5.64 -6.04
N GLN A 366 -12.20 -6.14 -7.28
CA GLN A 366 -13.33 -6.02 -8.22
C GLN A 366 -14.57 -6.77 -7.71
N ALA A 367 -14.42 -8.02 -7.26
CA ALA A 367 -15.53 -8.81 -6.71
C ALA A 367 -16.16 -8.12 -5.48
N ASN A 368 -15.33 -7.65 -4.55
CA ASN A 368 -15.76 -6.90 -3.37
C ASN A 368 -16.49 -5.61 -3.77
N ASN A 369 -15.97 -4.86 -4.76
CA ASN A 369 -16.64 -3.65 -5.23
C ASN A 369 -18.02 -3.94 -5.83
N THR A 370 -18.12 -4.95 -6.70
CA THR A 370 -19.39 -5.38 -7.29
C THR A 370 -20.42 -5.74 -6.21
N ALA A 371 -20.01 -6.48 -5.18
CA ALA A 371 -20.88 -6.82 -4.05
C ALA A 371 -21.32 -5.59 -3.24
N VAL A 372 -20.40 -4.64 -2.94
CA VAL A 372 -20.76 -3.38 -2.25
C VAL A 372 -21.79 -2.57 -3.05
N GLU A 373 -21.59 -2.44 -4.37
CA GLU A 373 -22.51 -1.69 -5.24
C GLU A 373 -23.88 -2.35 -5.34
N ALA A 374 -23.94 -3.69 -5.37
CA ALA A 374 -25.17 -4.47 -5.30
C ALA A 374 -25.83 -4.45 -3.90
N GLY A 375 -25.19 -3.86 -2.88
CA GLY A 375 -25.67 -3.88 -1.50
C GLY A 375 -25.62 -5.26 -0.84
N GLN A 376 -24.78 -6.15 -1.36
CA GLN A 376 -24.57 -7.49 -0.83
C GLN A 376 -23.54 -7.47 0.33
N ASP A 377 -23.57 -8.52 1.14
CA ASP A 377 -22.59 -8.73 2.19
C ASP A 377 -21.18 -8.91 1.59
N VAL A 378 -20.23 -8.11 2.08
CA VAL A 378 -18.82 -8.18 1.68
C VAL A 378 -18.00 -8.69 2.84
N GLN A 379 -17.17 -9.69 2.59
CA GLN A 379 -16.22 -10.22 3.56
C GLN A 379 -14.82 -9.79 3.18
N LEU A 380 -14.11 -9.19 4.14
CA LEU A 380 -12.74 -8.73 3.98
C LEU A 380 -11.81 -9.53 4.88
N PHE A 381 -10.62 -9.80 4.39
CA PHE A 381 -9.54 -10.46 5.14
C PHE A 381 -8.36 -9.52 5.29
N ALA A 382 -7.36 -9.88 6.09
CA ALA A 382 -6.16 -9.06 6.26
C ALA A 382 -5.52 -8.68 4.91
N ASP A 383 -5.48 -9.62 3.95
CA ASP A 383 -4.97 -9.44 2.60
C ASP A 383 -5.69 -8.34 1.78
N ASP A 384 -6.94 -8.00 2.14
CA ASP A 384 -7.71 -6.92 1.48
C ASP A 384 -7.58 -5.58 2.22
N LEU A 385 -7.03 -5.60 3.44
CA LEU A 385 -6.91 -4.45 4.33
C LEU A 385 -5.47 -3.91 4.43
N VAL A 386 -4.47 -4.73 4.10
CA VAL A 386 -3.05 -4.37 4.16
C VAL A 386 -2.72 -3.41 3.02
N THR A 387 -2.31 -2.19 3.38
CA THR A 387 -1.82 -1.17 2.44
C THR A 387 -0.29 -1.09 2.37
N GLY A 388 0.40 -1.86 3.22
CA GLY A 388 1.85 -1.91 3.29
C GLY A 388 2.33 -2.58 4.57
N LEU A 389 3.65 -2.77 4.67
CA LEU A 389 4.30 -3.37 5.83
C LEU A 389 5.05 -2.31 6.63
N ARG A 390 5.01 -2.44 7.96
CA ARG A 390 5.84 -1.65 8.88
C ARG A 390 7.11 -2.43 9.18
N ILE A 391 8.26 -1.77 9.08
CA ILE A 391 9.54 -2.36 9.44
C ILE A 391 9.88 -1.95 10.87
N ASP A 392 10.00 -2.95 11.74
CA ASP A 392 10.46 -2.78 13.11
C ASP A 392 11.81 -3.48 13.28
N VAL A 393 12.72 -2.82 14.01
CA VAL A 393 14.05 -3.32 14.35
C VAL A 393 14.16 -3.47 15.86
N PHE A 394 14.85 -4.51 16.31
CA PHE A 394 15.11 -4.71 17.72
C PHE A 394 16.40 -3.97 18.11
N ASP A 395 16.30 -2.95 18.96
CA ASP A 395 17.45 -2.27 19.54
C ASP A 395 18.01 -3.13 20.68
N GLU A 396 19.09 -3.85 20.41
CA GLU A 396 19.72 -4.77 21.37
C GLU A 396 20.28 -4.06 22.60
N THR A 397 20.68 -2.79 22.47
CA THR A 397 21.23 -2.00 23.57
C THR A 397 20.11 -1.59 24.52
N LYS A 398 18.97 -1.16 23.97
CA LYS A 398 17.80 -0.73 24.75
C LYS A 398 16.82 -1.87 25.06
N LYS A 399 17.09 -3.08 24.56
CA LYS A 399 16.21 -4.27 24.66
C LYS A 399 14.78 -3.96 24.27
N ALA A 400 14.59 -3.21 23.19
CA ALA A 400 13.28 -2.70 22.79
C ALA A 400 13.11 -2.68 21.26
N TRP A 401 11.93 -3.08 20.79
CA TRP A 401 11.53 -2.88 19.40
C TRP A 401 11.34 -1.38 19.09
N ARG A 402 11.87 -0.96 17.94
CA ARG A 402 11.78 0.39 17.38
C ARG A 402 11.24 0.29 15.97
N SER A 403 10.32 1.17 15.61
CA SER A 403 9.83 1.21 14.23
C SER A 403 10.68 2.14 13.38
N LEU A 404 11.17 1.67 12.23
CA LEU A 404 11.84 2.52 11.23
C LEU A 404 10.84 3.42 10.50
N ASN A 405 9.55 3.08 10.55
CA ASN A 405 8.47 3.87 9.96
C ASN A 405 7.88 4.89 10.96
N GLN A 406 8.46 5.03 12.17
CA GLN A 406 8.02 6.04 13.12
C GLN A 406 8.33 7.45 12.59
N ARG A 407 7.33 8.33 12.56
CA ARG A 407 7.48 9.74 12.17
C ARG A 407 7.03 10.65 13.31
N VAL A 408 7.69 11.80 13.42
CA VAL A 408 7.32 12.91 14.30
C VAL A 408 7.33 14.16 13.43
N GLY A 409 6.23 14.91 13.43
CA GLY A 409 6.10 16.10 12.60
C GLY A 409 4.95 16.99 13.06
N THR A 410 5.02 18.25 12.66
CA THR A 410 4.01 19.27 12.94
C THR A 410 3.31 19.63 11.63
N TYR A 411 1.99 19.77 11.66
CA TYR A 411 1.22 20.24 10.52
C TYR A 411 0.92 21.73 10.70
N ARG A 412 1.02 22.51 9.63
CA ARG A 412 0.60 23.91 9.61
C ARG A 412 -0.35 24.12 8.43
N PHE A 413 -1.48 24.79 8.70
CA PHE A 413 -2.50 25.07 7.70
C PHE A 413 -2.55 26.58 7.45
N GLU A 414 -1.79 27.03 6.44
CA GLU A 414 -1.57 28.45 6.13
C GLU A 414 -2.87 29.22 5.87
N ARG A 415 -3.84 28.62 5.17
CA ARG A 415 -5.13 29.29 4.87
C ARG A 415 -6.06 29.44 6.08
N ALA A 416 -5.84 28.65 7.13
CA ALA A 416 -6.72 28.63 8.29
C ALA A 416 -6.10 29.33 9.52
N ASN A 417 -4.83 29.74 9.44
CA ASN A 417 -4.02 30.12 10.61
C ASN A 417 -4.12 29.08 11.76
N LEU A 418 -4.35 27.81 11.42
CA LEU A 418 -4.45 26.72 12.38
C LEU A 418 -3.09 26.07 12.53
N THR A 419 -2.59 26.06 13.76
CA THR A 419 -1.46 25.22 14.19
C THR A 419 -2.03 24.10 15.04
N PRO A 420 -2.32 22.93 14.46
CA PRO A 420 -2.63 21.77 15.27
C PRO A 420 -1.42 21.42 16.17
N ASP A 421 -1.69 21.26 17.47
CA ASP A 421 -0.70 21.01 18.52
C ASP A 421 0.38 19.98 18.17
N ASP A 422 1.56 20.19 18.74
CA ASP A 422 2.71 19.28 18.67
C ASP A 422 2.32 17.88 19.17
N HIS A 423 2.38 16.88 18.28
CA HIS A 423 1.88 15.54 18.59
C HIS A 423 3.02 14.53 18.74
N ARG A 424 3.24 14.17 20.00
CA ARG A 424 4.01 12.98 20.39
C ARG A 424 3.07 11.79 20.58
N ARG A 425 2.57 11.20 19.48
CA ARG A 425 2.04 9.83 19.48
C ARG A 425 2.50 9.07 18.24
N ARG A 426 2.73 7.77 18.45
CA ARG A 426 3.33 6.85 17.48
C ARG A 426 2.38 6.63 16.29
N LEU A 427 2.92 6.85 15.08
CA LEU A 427 2.51 6.39 13.74
C LEU A 427 1.96 7.46 12.76
N CYS A 428 2.81 7.70 11.74
CA CYS A 428 2.58 7.98 10.31
C CYS A 428 1.67 9.18 9.92
N GLY A 429 1.96 10.04 8.94
CA GLY A 429 3.09 10.29 8.05
C GLY A 429 2.86 11.60 7.27
N ALA A 430 3.91 12.13 6.62
CA ALA A 430 3.89 13.34 5.78
C ALA A 430 5.08 13.34 4.81
N GLY A 431 4.88 13.87 3.60
CA GLY A 431 5.97 14.14 2.68
C GLY A 431 5.54 15.06 1.54
N ALA A 432 5.96 16.32 1.62
CA ALA A 432 6.39 17.13 0.49
C ALA A 432 7.28 18.26 1.00
N GLU A 433 8.53 18.32 0.56
CA GLU A 433 9.18 19.62 0.31
C GLU A 433 10.28 19.46 -0.74
N ARG A 434 10.12 20.20 -1.86
CA ARG A 434 11.21 20.68 -2.69
C ARG A 434 11.48 22.10 -2.22
N GLY A 435 12.68 22.36 -1.70
CA GLY A 435 13.09 23.72 -1.34
C GLY A 435 14.53 23.75 -0.89
N GLY A 436 15.43 24.15 -1.80
CA GLY A 436 16.85 24.33 -1.50
C GLY A 436 17.11 25.50 -0.56
N GLY A 437 18.15 25.37 0.25
CA GLY A 437 18.62 26.42 1.15
C GLY A 437 19.60 25.85 2.16
N GLY A 438 20.83 25.56 1.72
CA GLY A 438 21.90 25.15 2.62
C GLY A 438 22.23 26.25 3.63
N PRO A 439 22.36 25.97 4.94
CA PRO A 439 22.94 26.92 5.87
C PRO A 439 24.45 26.93 5.66
N GLN A 440 24.98 28.08 5.26
CA GLN A 440 26.40 28.37 5.26
C GLN A 440 26.98 28.15 6.66
N ARG A 441 28.04 27.34 6.74
CA ARG A 441 28.95 27.33 7.89
C ARG A 441 29.68 28.67 7.94
N ARG A 442 29.63 29.36 9.07
CA ARG A 442 30.78 30.06 9.69
C ARG A 442 30.40 30.50 11.12
N ARG A 443 31.08 29.84 12.07
CA ARG A 443 31.23 30.07 13.53
C ARG A 443 29.99 30.44 14.34
#